data_AF-E9D012-F1
#
_entry.id   AF-E9D012-F1
#
_cell.length_a   1.000
_cell.length_b   1.000
_cell.length_c   1.000
_cell.angle_alpha   90.00
_cell.angle_beta   90.00
_cell.angle_gamma   90.00
#
_symmetry.space_group_name_H-M   'P 1'
#
loop_
_entity.id
_entity.type
_entity.pdbx_description
1 polymer ?
#
loop_
_entity_poly.entity_id
_entity_poly.type
_entity_poly.pdbx_seq_one_letter_code
_entity_poly.pdbx_strand_id
1 'polypeptide(L)'
;MGKTLSPEGKTAIRSAIDEACKDQIQGLPNVSFVVVNKDGQEIFTHSAGTRGAGQNEPVTPDSVYWIASFTKMITGVACMQLVEQGKLALDDAELVEKVCPELKDVQVLQKDGTLVPKTKGITLRMLLSHTAGFGYTFFQERLRDYKGQGFDEFSGRIDDFKQPLVHQPGESWEYGINIDWAGIMVERVSGVSLSEYFEKNIFEPLGLKNIGFFPCEDMKKRLVSMTQRAPDGTLSHRKHPNIRPLTSTSEEDKKSIFNSGGGGCFATPRDYGQILAMLLNNGVSPTTGKQLLSQSTVDTMFQNQIPHMPDFGRAGIATANPELSNPCPDLYPIPDGAPQGWGLTWMITPSPTGRTATSAFWAGIANCFWWCDREKEVAGVIATQILPFADPKLISLWVNVEAAVYNSLA
;
A
#
# COMPACT_ATOMS: atom_id res chain seq x y z
N MET A 1 7.02 8.64 -28.69
CA MET A 1 8.14 8.80 -27.74
C MET A 1 7.49 8.97 -26.38
N GLY A 2 7.78 8.11 -25.41
CA GLY A 2 7.19 8.21 -24.07
C GLY A 2 7.58 9.51 -23.38
N LYS A 3 6.79 9.89 -22.36
CA LYS A 3 7.05 11.08 -21.54
C LYS A 3 8.45 11.05 -20.94
N THR A 4 9.07 12.22 -20.81
CA THR A 4 10.38 12.39 -20.16
C THR A 4 10.35 13.58 -19.21
N LEU A 5 11.38 13.72 -18.37
CA LEU A 5 11.57 14.91 -17.53
C LEU A 5 12.68 15.81 -18.08
N SER A 6 12.49 17.12 -18.01
CA SER A 6 13.53 18.10 -18.32
C SER A 6 14.79 17.93 -17.46
N PRO A 7 16.00 18.23 -17.97
CA PRO A 7 17.24 18.18 -17.18
C PRO A 7 17.19 19.02 -15.90
N GLU A 8 16.57 20.20 -15.97
CA GLU A 8 16.40 21.11 -14.83
C GLU A 8 15.49 20.49 -13.78
N GLY A 9 14.38 19.87 -14.21
CA GLY A 9 13.47 19.14 -13.34
C GLY A 9 14.13 17.99 -12.60
N LYS A 10 14.90 17.16 -13.31
CA LYS A 10 15.68 16.07 -12.71
C LYS A 10 16.67 16.59 -11.67
N THR A 11 17.33 17.71 -11.97
CA THR A 11 18.29 18.35 -11.05
C THR A 11 17.58 18.85 -9.79
N ALA A 12 16.45 19.54 -9.94
CA ALA A 12 15.67 20.05 -8.80
C ALA A 12 15.16 18.93 -7.89
N ILE A 13 14.60 17.85 -8.48
CA ILE A 13 14.12 16.69 -7.73
C ILE A 13 15.27 16.04 -6.94
N ARG A 14 16.43 15.85 -7.60
CA ARG A 14 17.62 15.29 -6.95
C ARG A 14 18.06 16.13 -5.76
N SER A 15 18.21 17.44 -5.95
CA SER A 15 18.63 18.34 -4.87
C SER A 15 17.66 18.37 -3.69
N ALA A 16 16.35 18.31 -3.94
CA ALA A 16 15.35 18.24 -2.88
C ALA A 16 15.48 16.96 -2.04
N ILE A 17 15.71 15.81 -2.70
CA ILE A 17 15.92 14.52 -2.02
C ILE A 17 17.22 14.53 -1.23
N ASP A 18 18.32 15.02 -1.81
CA ASP A 18 19.63 15.09 -1.15
C ASP A 18 19.58 15.99 0.10
N GLU A 19 18.95 17.15 0.01
CA GLU A 19 18.83 18.07 1.14
C GLU A 19 17.97 17.47 2.27
N ALA A 20 16.87 16.78 1.93
CA ALA A 20 16.01 16.15 2.92
C ALA A 20 16.72 15.03 3.70
N CYS A 21 17.71 14.37 3.09
CA CYS A 21 18.53 13.32 3.69
C CYS A 21 19.87 13.80 4.26
N LYS A 22 20.15 15.10 4.24
CA LYS A 22 21.45 15.63 4.69
C LYS A 22 21.65 15.53 6.21
N ASP A 23 20.61 15.76 6.98
CA ASP A 23 20.61 15.61 8.44
C ASP A 23 20.23 14.17 8.82
N GLN A 24 21.22 13.39 9.23
CA GLN A 24 21.04 11.99 9.64
C GLN A 24 20.58 11.82 11.11
N ILE A 25 20.40 12.92 11.86
CA ILE A 25 19.93 12.91 13.25
C ILE A 25 18.44 13.23 13.30
N GLN A 26 18.00 14.27 12.57
CA GLN A 26 16.60 14.70 12.57
C GLN A 26 15.97 14.77 11.18
N GLY A 27 16.71 14.66 10.08
CA GLY A 27 16.16 14.70 8.71
C GLY A 27 15.41 13.42 8.33
N LEU A 28 15.47 13.04 7.06
CA LEU A 28 15.02 11.72 6.60
C LEU A 28 16.22 10.76 6.57
N PRO A 29 16.11 9.54 7.15
CA PRO A 29 17.22 8.59 7.17
C PRO A 29 17.59 8.16 5.75
N ASN A 30 16.59 7.94 4.91
CA ASN A 30 16.73 7.60 3.50
C ASN A 30 15.48 7.93 2.71
N VAL A 31 15.70 8.10 1.42
CA VAL A 31 14.66 8.20 0.40
C VAL A 31 15.17 7.50 -0.86
N SER A 32 14.34 6.64 -1.46
CA SER A 32 14.50 6.21 -2.84
C SER A 32 13.29 6.65 -3.66
N PHE A 33 13.55 7.28 -4.80
CA PHE A 33 12.53 7.84 -5.69
C PHE A 33 12.70 7.32 -7.11
N VAL A 34 11.65 6.72 -7.65
CA VAL A 34 11.61 6.17 -9.00
C VAL A 34 10.37 6.71 -9.70
N VAL A 35 10.54 7.20 -10.93
CA VAL A 35 9.47 7.66 -11.81
C VAL A 35 9.58 6.89 -13.12
N VAL A 36 8.47 6.28 -13.53
CA VAL A 36 8.37 5.51 -14.78
C VAL A 36 7.35 6.14 -15.72
N ASN A 37 7.60 6.03 -17.02
CA ASN A 37 6.60 6.34 -18.04
C ASN A 37 5.87 5.07 -18.51
N LYS A 38 4.88 5.21 -19.39
CA LYS A 38 4.17 4.05 -19.95
C LYS A 38 5.08 3.10 -20.74
N ASP A 39 6.22 3.53 -21.24
CA ASP A 39 7.13 2.62 -21.97
C ASP A 39 7.92 1.71 -21.00
N GLY A 40 7.63 1.77 -19.69
CA GLY A 40 8.36 1.02 -18.65
C GLY A 40 9.72 1.61 -18.32
N GLN A 41 10.07 2.77 -18.90
CA GLN A 41 11.36 3.40 -18.73
C GLN A 41 11.40 4.20 -17.43
N GLU A 42 12.48 4.04 -16.67
CA GLU A 42 12.79 4.91 -15.53
C GLU A 42 13.23 6.28 -16.03
N ILE A 43 12.30 7.23 -16.07
CA ILE A 43 12.57 8.61 -16.51
C ILE A 43 13.27 9.43 -15.44
N PHE A 44 13.20 8.98 -14.18
CA PHE A 44 14.00 9.46 -13.07
C PHE A 44 14.19 8.36 -12.02
N THR A 45 15.41 8.23 -11.52
CA THR A 45 15.75 7.34 -10.40
C THR A 45 16.84 8.00 -9.55
N HIS A 46 16.60 8.11 -8.25
CA HIS A 46 17.58 8.65 -7.30
C HIS A 46 17.35 8.10 -5.89
N SER A 47 18.43 7.93 -5.13
CA SER A 47 18.38 7.53 -3.73
C SER A 47 19.37 8.37 -2.91
N ALA A 48 18.99 8.75 -1.70
CA ALA A 48 19.84 9.49 -0.76
C ALA A 48 19.65 8.98 0.67
N GLY A 49 20.66 9.21 1.51
CA GLY A 49 20.70 8.78 2.91
C GLY A 49 21.27 7.37 3.12
N THR A 50 21.10 6.84 4.33
CA THR A 50 21.69 5.56 4.76
C THR A 50 20.62 4.51 5.02
N ARG A 51 21.03 3.23 5.10
CA ARG A 51 20.13 2.09 5.29
C ARG A 51 19.34 2.13 6.59
N GLY A 52 19.69 2.97 7.55
CA GLY A 52 18.93 3.18 8.77
C GLY A 52 19.62 4.16 9.70
N ALA A 53 18.89 4.66 10.70
CA ALA A 53 19.47 5.54 11.71
C ALA A 53 20.71 4.91 12.38
N GLY A 54 21.81 5.65 12.40
CA GLY A 54 23.10 5.20 12.95
C GLY A 54 23.89 4.22 12.09
N GLN A 55 23.43 3.92 10.87
CA GLN A 55 24.16 3.12 9.88
C GLN A 55 24.87 4.02 8.86
N ASN A 56 25.93 3.50 8.23
CA ASN A 56 26.76 4.25 7.28
C ASN A 56 26.55 3.79 5.83
N GLU A 57 25.99 2.60 5.63
CA GLU A 57 25.74 2.04 4.31
C GLU A 57 24.70 2.89 3.57
N PRO A 58 25.00 3.39 2.37
CA PRO A 58 24.03 4.17 1.62
C PRO A 58 22.86 3.30 1.14
N VAL A 59 21.68 3.91 1.00
CA VAL A 59 20.63 3.30 0.19
C VAL A 59 20.95 3.45 -1.30
N THR A 60 20.47 2.51 -2.10
CA THR A 60 20.57 2.56 -3.55
C THR A 60 19.20 2.34 -4.17
N PRO A 61 19.02 2.58 -5.48
CA PRO A 61 17.78 2.22 -6.17
C PRO A 61 17.42 0.73 -6.08
N ASP A 62 18.40 -0.11 -5.76
CA ASP A 62 18.23 -1.55 -5.55
C ASP A 62 18.12 -1.90 -4.06
N SER A 63 17.99 -0.93 -3.15
CA SER A 63 17.65 -1.23 -1.77
C SER A 63 16.24 -1.82 -1.68
N VAL A 64 16.07 -2.78 -0.77
CA VAL A 64 14.78 -3.46 -0.54
C VAL A 64 14.07 -2.80 0.63
N TYR A 65 12.80 -2.49 0.43
CA TYR A 65 11.93 -1.83 1.40
C TYR A 65 10.81 -2.79 1.79
N TRP A 66 10.36 -2.74 3.05
CA TRP A 66 9.03 -3.24 3.37
C TRP A 66 8.00 -2.26 2.82
N ILE A 67 7.28 -2.68 1.79
CA ILE A 67 6.34 -1.82 1.06
C ILE A 67 4.96 -1.74 1.74
N ALA A 68 4.73 -2.56 2.77
CA ALA A 68 3.53 -2.54 3.59
C ALA A 68 2.26 -2.48 2.73
N SER A 69 1.42 -1.44 2.90
CA SER A 69 0.13 -1.31 2.22
C SER A 69 0.17 -1.11 0.71
N PHE A 70 1.36 -1.01 0.09
CA PHE A 70 1.52 -1.19 -1.35
C PHE A 70 1.07 -2.60 -1.81
N THR A 71 1.22 -3.59 -0.93
CA THR A 71 0.76 -4.97 -1.15
C THR A 71 -0.72 -5.01 -1.55
N LYS A 72 -1.53 -4.05 -1.08
CA LYS A 72 -2.97 -3.98 -1.38
C LYS A 72 -3.26 -3.93 -2.87
N MET A 73 -2.47 -3.16 -3.63
CA MET A 73 -2.62 -3.06 -5.08
C MET A 73 -2.40 -4.42 -5.76
N ILE A 74 -1.39 -5.15 -5.31
CA ILE A 74 -1.03 -6.47 -5.83
C ILE A 74 -2.15 -7.48 -5.50
N THR A 75 -2.71 -7.43 -4.28
CA THR A 75 -3.88 -8.21 -3.89
C THR A 75 -5.10 -7.86 -4.73
N GLY A 76 -5.32 -6.58 -5.03
CA GLY A 76 -6.38 -6.11 -5.93
C GLY A 76 -6.26 -6.70 -7.33
N VAL A 77 -5.05 -6.68 -7.91
CA VAL A 77 -4.77 -7.33 -9.21
C VAL A 77 -5.09 -8.83 -9.15
N ALA A 78 -4.64 -9.54 -8.11
CA ALA A 78 -4.91 -10.96 -7.96
C ALA A 78 -6.42 -11.27 -7.85
N CYS A 79 -7.16 -10.48 -7.08
CA CYS A 79 -8.62 -10.60 -6.98
C CYS A 79 -9.28 -10.42 -8.36
N MET A 80 -8.86 -9.38 -9.09
CA MET A 80 -9.44 -9.07 -10.39
C MET A 80 -9.09 -10.09 -11.48
N GLN A 81 -7.92 -10.73 -11.42
CA GLN A 81 -7.60 -11.89 -12.27
C GLN A 81 -8.58 -13.05 -12.03
N LEU A 82 -8.94 -13.32 -10.77
CA LEU A 82 -9.92 -14.36 -10.44
C LEU A 82 -11.36 -13.95 -10.78
N VAL A 83 -11.67 -12.65 -10.78
CA VAL A 83 -12.95 -12.13 -11.30
C VAL A 83 -13.04 -12.35 -12.81
N GLU A 84 -11.99 -12.07 -13.58
CA GLU A 84 -11.96 -12.36 -15.03
C GLU A 84 -12.13 -13.85 -15.34
N GLN A 85 -11.62 -14.72 -14.46
CA GLN A 85 -11.79 -16.18 -14.55
C GLN A 85 -13.18 -16.66 -14.10
N GLY A 86 -14.06 -15.79 -13.61
CA GLY A 86 -15.37 -16.14 -13.08
C GLY A 86 -15.33 -16.93 -11.76
N LYS A 87 -14.18 -16.94 -11.07
CA LYS A 87 -13.98 -17.64 -9.79
C LYS A 87 -14.32 -16.78 -8.58
N LEU A 88 -14.21 -15.46 -8.73
CA LEU A 88 -14.66 -14.45 -7.78
C LEU A 88 -15.69 -13.54 -8.44
N ALA A 89 -16.56 -12.94 -7.62
CA ALA A 89 -17.52 -11.94 -8.05
C ALA A 89 -17.48 -10.75 -7.08
N LEU A 90 -17.51 -9.53 -7.62
CA LEU A 90 -17.37 -8.31 -6.81
C LEU A 90 -18.53 -8.12 -5.83
N ASP A 91 -19.75 -8.45 -6.23
CA ASP A 91 -20.98 -8.10 -5.51
C ASP A 91 -21.72 -9.31 -4.89
N ASP A 92 -21.08 -10.48 -4.88
CA ASP A 92 -21.65 -11.72 -4.35
C ASP A 92 -21.22 -11.94 -2.89
N ALA A 93 -22.09 -11.56 -1.95
CA ALA A 93 -21.84 -11.77 -0.52
C ALA A 93 -21.94 -13.24 -0.10
N GLU A 94 -22.79 -14.05 -0.76
CA GLU A 94 -22.92 -15.48 -0.45
C GLU A 94 -21.64 -16.23 -0.81
N LEU A 95 -21.01 -15.86 -1.94
CA LEU A 95 -19.71 -16.37 -2.32
C LEU A 95 -18.64 -16.01 -1.29
N VAL A 96 -18.62 -14.75 -0.83
CA VAL A 96 -17.67 -14.30 0.21
C VAL A 96 -17.86 -15.12 1.49
N GLU A 97 -19.08 -15.32 1.96
CA GLU A 97 -19.35 -16.10 3.18
C GLU A 97 -19.11 -17.61 2.98
N LYS A 98 -19.27 -18.14 1.77
CA LYS A 98 -18.92 -19.53 1.44
C LYS A 98 -17.41 -19.75 1.46
N VAL A 99 -16.64 -18.82 0.90
CA VAL A 99 -15.17 -18.88 0.85
C VAL A 99 -14.58 -18.55 2.22
N CYS A 100 -15.16 -17.56 2.91
CA CYS A 100 -14.75 -17.05 4.21
C CYS A 100 -15.90 -17.18 5.24
N PRO A 101 -16.18 -18.39 5.75
CA PRO A 101 -17.26 -18.61 6.73
C PRO A 101 -17.09 -17.78 8.00
N GLU A 102 -15.87 -17.37 8.35
CA GLU A 102 -15.60 -16.46 9.46
C GLU A 102 -16.31 -15.09 9.30
N LEU A 103 -16.56 -14.66 8.06
CA LEU A 103 -17.25 -13.41 7.76
C LEU A 103 -18.78 -13.54 7.87
N LYS A 104 -19.32 -14.75 7.95
CA LYS A 104 -20.76 -14.98 8.11
C LYS A 104 -21.27 -14.53 9.47
N ASP A 105 -20.50 -14.80 10.51
CA ASP A 105 -20.91 -14.52 11.90
C ASP A 105 -20.13 -13.36 12.53
N VAL A 106 -19.30 -12.64 11.75
CA VAL A 106 -18.58 -11.47 12.23
C VAL A 106 -19.57 -10.41 12.75
N GLN A 107 -19.26 -9.85 13.92
CA GLN A 107 -20.10 -8.87 14.61
C GLN A 107 -19.46 -7.48 14.57
N VAL A 108 -20.28 -6.46 14.82
CA VAL A 108 -19.86 -5.06 14.88
C VAL A 108 -19.66 -4.65 16.34
N LEU A 109 -18.46 -4.21 16.67
CA LEU A 109 -18.06 -3.66 17.95
C LEU A 109 -18.57 -2.22 18.11
N GLN A 110 -19.46 -2.01 19.07
CA GLN A 110 -20.02 -0.72 19.42
C GLN A 110 -19.09 0.09 20.33
N LYS A 111 -19.39 1.39 20.48
CA LYS A 111 -18.60 2.31 21.32
C LYS A 111 -18.63 1.94 22.81
N ASP A 112 -19.69 1.31 23.27
CA ASP A 112 -19.84 0.82 24.64
C ASP A 112 -19.17 -0.57 24.87
N GLY A 113 -18.50 -1.11 23.85
CA GLY A 113 -17.84 -2.41 23.89
C GLY A 113 -18.75 -3.61 23.60
N THR A 114 -20.05 -3.39 23.38
CA THR A 114 -20.98 -4.47 23.01
C THR A 114 -20.79 -4.91 21.56
N LEU A 115 -21.21 -6.14 21.26
CA LEU A 115 -21.22 -6.67 19.89
C LEU A 115 -22.65 -6.76 19.39
N VAL A 116 -22.88 -6.29 18.17
CA VAL A 116 -24.17 -6.43 17.48
C VAL A 116 -23.99 -7.17 16.15
N PRO A 117 -25.01 -7.91 15.67
CA PRO A 117 -24.95 -8.53 14.36
C PRO A 117 -24.72 -7.52 13.23
N LYS A 118 -24.03 -7.95 12.17
CA LYS A 118 -23.98 -7.17 10.93
C LYS A 118 -25.35 -7.14 10.25
N THR A 119 -25.70 -6.03 9.60
CA THR A 119 -27.04 -5.84 8.98
C THR A 119 -27.13 -6.39 7.55
N LYS A 120 -26.01 -6.63 6.88
CA LYS A 120 -25.94 -7.24 5.55
C LYS A 120 -24.62 -7.98 5.33
N GLY A 121 -24.59 -8.83 4.30
CA GLY A 121 -23.40 -9.57 3.89
C GLY A 121 -22.28 -8.65 3.38
N ILE A 122 -21.03 -9.07 3.58
CA ILE A 122 -19.84 -8.38 3.07
C ILE A 122 -19.56 -8.87 1.65
N THR A 123 -19.31 -7.96 0.71
CA THR A 123 -18.92 -8.30 -0.67
C THR A 123 -17.43 -8.10 -0.90
N LEU A 124 -16.88 -8.73 -1.95
CA LEU A 124 -15.48 -8.48 -2.36
C LEU A 124 -15.26 -7.00 -2.72
N ARG A 125 -16.24 -6.35 -3.36
CA ARG A 125 -16.17 -4.90 -3.64
C ARG A 125 -15.99 -4.11 -2.36
N MET A 126 -16.76 -4.42 -1.30
CA MET A 126 -16.62 -3.75 0.00
C MET A 126 -15.24 -3.98 0.62
N LEU A 127 -14.66 -5.17 0.48
CA LEU A 127 -13.31 -5.45 0.94
C LEU A 127 -12.28 -4.59 0.19
N LEU A 128 -12.33 -4.57 -1.14
CA LEU A 128 -11.40 -3.82 -1.99
C LEU A 128 -11.59 -2.30 -1.87
N SER A 129 -12.79 -1.85 -1.49
CA SER A 129 -13.13 -0.43 -1.33
C SER A 129 -13.10 0.09 0.10
N HIS A 130 -12.64 -0.71 1.07
CA HIS A 130 -12.61 -0.33 2.49
C HIS A 130 -13.97 0.09 3.05
N THR A 131 -15.05 -0.55 2.60
CA THR A 131 -16.40 -0.31 3.11
C THR A 131 -17.01 -1.54 3.79
N ALA A 132 -16.24 -2.60 4.05
CA ALA A 132 -16.76 -3.76 4.79
C ALA A 132 -16.90 -3.49 6.31
N GLY A 133 -16.25 -2.45 6.81
CA GLY A 133 -16.35 -2.00 8.21
C GLY A 133 -15.23 -2.48 9.13
N PHE A 134 -14.16 -3.11 8.58
CA PHE A 134 -12.96 -3.45 9.36
C PHE A 134 -12.07 -2.22 9.57
N GLY A 135 -11.49 -2.11 10.76
CA GLY A 135 -10.47 -1.12 11.11
C GLY A 135 -9.07 -1.73 11.29
N TYR A 136 -8.13 -0.92 11.77
CA TYR A 136 -6.82 -1.33 12.27
C TYR A 136 -6.65 -0.88 13.72
N THR A 137 -5.98 -1.68 14.55
CA THR A 137 -5.72 -1.34 15.97
C THR A 137 -4.95 -0.04 16.15
N PHE A 138 -4.06 0.31 15.22
CA PHE A 138 -3.28 1.56 15.29
C PHE A 138 -4.05 2.81 14.86
N PHE A 139 -5.28 2.65 14.35
CA PHE A 139 -6.19 3.75 14.00
C PHE A 139 -7.49 3.75 14.82
N GLN A 140 -7.85 2.62 15.44
CA GLN A 140 -9.10 2.45 16.19
C GLN A 140 -8.85 1.95 17.61
N GLU A 141 -9.09 2.82 18.59
CA GLU A 141 -8.94 2.51 20.01
C GLU A 141 -9.81 1.34 20.45
N ARG A 142 -11.04 1.23 19.91
CA ARG A 142 -11.95 0.10 20.16
C ARG A 142 -11.30 -1.26 19.83
N LEU A 143 -10.51 -1.32 18.76
CA LEU A 143 -9.80 -2.54 18.36
C LEU A 143 -8.51 -2.72 19.15
N ARG A 144 -7.75 -1.64 19.38
CA ARG A 144 -6.54 -1.64 20.23
C ARG A 144 -6.81 -2.20 21.62
N ASP A 145 -7.94 -1.80 22.22
CA ASP A 145 -8.27 -2.13 23.61
C ASP A 145 -9.20 -3.35 23.71
N TYR A 146 -9.56 -3.97 22.59
CA TYR A 146 -10.51 -5.06 22.55
C TYR A 146 -10.07 -6.22 23.45
N LYS A 147 -10.95 -6.60 24.40
CA LYS A 147 -10.69 -7.64 25.42
C LYS A 147 -9.38 -7.43 26.22
N GLY A 148 -8.90 -6.18 26.33
CA GLY A 148 -7.74 -5.80 27.14
C GLY A 148 -6.37 -6.04 26.49
N GLN A 149 -6.30 -6.63 25.30
CA GLN A 149 -5.03 -6.91 24.61
C GLN A 149 -5.02 -6.51 23.13
N GLY A 150 -6.19 -6.28 22.52
CA GLY A 150 -6.31 -5.95 21.11
C GLY A 150 -5.81 -7.06 20.19
N PHE A 151 -5.32 -6.65 19.02
CA PHE A 151 -4.78 -7.51 17.99
C PHE A 151 -3.39 -7.00 17.56
N ASP A 152 -2.54 -7.88 17.06
CA ASP A 152 -1.26 -7.52 16.45
C ASP A 152 -1.26 -7.92 14.99
N GLU A 153 -1.69 -7.01 14.11
CA GLU A 153 -1.78 -7.25 12.67
C GLU A 153 -0.41 -7.45 12.00
N PHE A 154 0.70 -7.27 12.71
CA PHE A 154 2.06 -7.54 12.22
C PHE A 154 2.65 -8.85 12.76
N SER A 155 1.91 -9.60 13.58
CA SER A 155 2.37 -10.84 14.21
C SER A 155 2.64 -11.98 13.23
N GLY A 156 2.09 -11.90 12.01
CA GLY A 156 2.09 -12.97 11.03
C GLY A 156 1.19 -14.15 11.40
N ARG A 157 0.20 -13.98 12.29
CA ARG A 157 -0.81 -15.00 12.63
C ARG A 157 -2.17 -14.59 12.08
N ILE A 158 -2.90 -15.55 11.51
CA ILE A 158 -4.25 -15.31 10.97
C ILE A 158 -5.26 -14.91 12.06
N ASP A 159 -5.07 -15.35 13.30
CA ASP A 159 -6.01 -15.03 14.40
C ASP A 159 -6.07 -13.54 14.72
N ASP A 160 -5.00 -12.78 14.45
CA ASP A 160 -5.00 -11.32 14.60
C ASP A 160 -5.86 -10.62 13.54
N PHE A 161 -6.34 -11.33 12.52
CA PHE A 161 -7.24 -10.83 11.47
C PHE A 161 -8.70 -11.26 11.70
N LYS A 162 -8.98 -12.08 12.72
CA LYS A 162 -10.35 -12.46 13.14
C LYS A 162 -10.94 -11.41 14.09
N GLN A 163 -10.96 -10.16 13.63
CA GLN A 163 -11.39 -8.99 14.40
C GLN A 163 -12.89 -8.72 14.21
N PRO A 164 -13.58 -8.08 15.18
CA PRO A 164 -14.92 -7.53 14.92
C PRO A 164 -14.84 -6.34 13.94
N LEU A 165 -15.95 -6.06 13.28
CA LEU A 165 -16.12 -4.82 12.52
C LEU A 165 -16.24 -3.64 13.49
N VAL A 166 -15.95 -2.43 13.03
CA VAL A 166 -16.12 -1.17 13.80
C VAL A 166 -17.22 -0.28 13.23
N HIS A 167 -17.66 -0.58 12.00
CA HIS A 167 -18.81 -0.02 11.30
C HIS A 167 -19.65 -1.15 10.69
N GLN A 168 -20.94 -0.90 10.47
CA GLN A 168 -21.75 -1.82 9.66
C GLN A 168 -21.24 -1.84 8.21
N PRO A 169 -21.29 -2.98 7.53
CA PRO A 169 -20.88 -3.06 6.13
C PRO A 169 -21.61 -2.00 5.28
N GLY A 170 -20.88 -1.30 4.42
CA GLY A 170 -21.38 -0.29 3.50
C GLY A 170 -21.87 1.02 4.11
N GLU A 171 -21.81 1.22 5.43
CA GLU A 171 -22.26 2.48 6.06
C GLU A 171 -21.14 3.54 6.16
N SER A 172 -19.88 3.14 6.12
CA SER A 172 -18.74 4.04 6.23
C SER A 172 -17.55 3.49 5.46
N TRP A 173 -16.68 4.40 5.02
CA TRP A 173 -15.34 4.04 4.60
C TRP A 173 -14.46 3.94 5.85
N GLU A 174 -13.83 2.79 6.07
CA GLU A 174 -12.99 2.51 7.22
C GLU A 174 -11.73 1.77 6.74
N TYR A 175 -10.57 2.37 6.99
CA TYR A 175 -9.31 1.76 6.64
C TYR A 175 -8.91 0.68 7.64
N GLY A 176 -8.67 -0.53 7.16
CA GLY A 176 -8.52 -1.71 8.01
C GLY A 176 -8.10 -2.96 7.26
N ILE A 177 -8.19 -4.11 7.91
CA ILE A 177 -7.80 -5.45 7.42
C ILE A 177 -8.63 -6.01 6.25
N ASN A 178 -9.42 -5.17 5.58
CA ASN A 178 -10.32 -5.53 4.49
C ASN A 178 -9.58 -6.30 3.36
N ILE A 179 -8.39 -5.83 2.97
CA ILE A 179 -7.62 -6.42 1.87
C ILE A 179 -6.96 -7.74 2.28
N ASP A 180 -6.72 -7.97 3.56
CA ASP A 180 -6.21 -9.26 4.05
C ASP A 180 -7.26 -10.36 3.86
N TRP A 181 -8.55 -10.07 4.09
CA TRP A 181 -9.65 -10.97 3.75
C TRP A 181 -9.79 -11.23 2.25
N ALA A 182 -9.57 -10.21 1.42
CA ALA A 182 -9.52 -10.39 -0.04
C ALA A 182 -8.36 -11.31 -0.44
N GLY A 183 -7.20 -11.19 0.21
CA GLY A 183 -6.06 -12.11 0.06
C GLY A 183 -6.41 -13.55 0.44
N ILE A 184 -7.08 -13.76 1.58
CA ILE A 184 -7.58 -15.08 2.01
C ILE A 184 -8.52 -15.68 0.96
N MET A 185 -9.39 -14.87 0.34
CA MET A 185 -10.25 -15.36 -0.74
C MET A 185 -9.45 -15.84 -1.95
N VAL A 186 -8.39 -15.12 -2.35
CA VAL A 186 -7.48 -15.56 -3.42
C VAL A 186 -6.87 -16.91 -3.06
N GLU A 187 -6.36 -17.10 -1.84
CA GLU A 187 -5.76 -18.37 -1.41
C GLU A 187 -6.75 -19.53 -1.49
N ARG A 188 -7.93 -19.35 -0.89
CA ARG A 188 -8.94 -20.41 -0.80
C ARG A 188 -9.53 -20.79 -2.15
N VAL A 189 -9.69 -19.83 -3.05
CA VAL A 189 -10.27 -20.08 -4.39
C VAL A 189 -9.23 -20.62 -5.37
N SER A 190 -7.97 -20.22 -5.25
CA SER A 190 -6.88 -20.71 -6.10
C SER A 190 -6.28 -22.03 -5.63
N GLY A 191 -6.39 -22.35 -4.34
CA GLY A 191 -5.81 -23.55 -3.72
C GLY A 191 -4.31 -23.45 -3.44
N VAL A 192 -3.71 -22.26 -3.59
CA VAL A 192 -2.29 -21.97 -3.31
C VAL A 192 -2.16 -20.82 -2.33
N SER A 193 -0.98 -20.67 -1.70
CA SER A 193 -0.71 -19.51 -0.84
C SER A 193 -0.73 -18.19 -1.63
N LEU A 194 -0.95 -17.07 -0.94
CA LEU A 194 -1.01 -15.76 -1.60
C LEU A 194 0.36 -15.40 -2.19
N SER A 195 1.44 -15.77 -1.49
CA SER A 195 2.81 -15.61 -2.00
C SER A 195 3.03 -16.39 -3.29
N GLU A 196 2.57 -17.64 -3.36
CA GLU A 196 2.69 -18.45 -4.58
C GLU A 196 1.83 -17.90 -5.72
N TYR A 197 0.61 -17.45 -5.41
CA TYR A 197 -0.27 -16.83 -6.40
C TYR A 197 0.38 -15.57 -7.00
N PHE A 198 0.93 -14.69 -6.16
CA PHE A 198 1.59 -13.46 -6.62
C PHE A 198 2.81 -13.76 -7.48
N GLU A 199 3.65 -14.71 -7.05
CA GLU A 199 4.83 -15.13 -7.81
C GLU A 199 4.43 -15.59 -9.22
N LYS A 200 3.49 -16.55 -9.31
CA LYS A 200 3.11 -17.18 -10.58
C LYS A 200 2.29 -16.31 -11.51
N ASN A 201 1.38 -15.49 -10.97
CA ASN A 201 0.38 -14.80 -11.77
C ASN A 201 0.69 -13.31 -11.96
N ILE A 202 1.65 -12.76 -11.22
CA ILE A 202 1.98 -11.33 -11.26
C ILE A 202 3.48 -11.11 -11.45
N PHE A 203 4.33 -11.61 -10.55
CA PHE A 203 5.76 -11.26 -10.55
C PHE A 203 6.54 -11.95 -11.68
N GLU A 204 6.38 -13.26 -11.87
CA GLU A 204 7.00 -14.00 -12.98
C GLU A 204 6.56 -13.45 -14.36
N PRO A 205 5.26 -13.21 -14.65
CA PRO A 205 4.83 -12.60 -15.91
C PRO A 205 5.40 -11.20 -16.17
N LEU A 206 5.65 -10.42 -15.10
CA LEU A 206 6.28 -9.10 -15.19
C LEU A 206 7.81 -9.15 -15.18
N GLY A 207 8.41 -10.31 -14.93
CA GLY A 207 9.87 -10.49 -14.84
C GLY A 207 10.50 -9.88 -13.58
N LEU A 208 9.71 -9.70 -12.51
CA LEU A 208 10.16 -9.10 -11.25
C LEU A 208 10.84 -10.14 -10.37
N LYS A 209 11.90 -9.75 -9.68
CA LYS A 209 12.75 -10.69 -8.90
C LYS A 209 13.06 -10.21 -7.48
N ASN A 210 12.85 -8.93 -7.22
CA ASN A 210 13.15 -8.28 -5.96
C ASN A 210 11.86 -7.85 -5.26
N ILE A 211 10.82 -8.68 -5.33
CA ILE A 211 9.51 -8.44 -4.74
C ILE A 211 8.93 -9.75 -4.21
N GLY A 212 8.26 -9.71 -3.05
CA GLY A 212 7.59 -10.87 -2.48
C GLY A 212 7.35 -10.77 -0.98
N PHE A 213 6.69 -11.77 -0.41
CA PHE A 213 6.44 -11.85 1.04
C PHE A 213 7.69 -12.25 1.83
N PHE A 214 8.53 -13.09 1.24
CA PHE A 214 9.70 -13.68 1.89
C PHE A 214 10.98 -13.27 1.17
N PRO A 215 11.66 -12.19 1.61
CA PRO A 215 12.92 -11.76 1.02
C PRO A 215 13.95 -12.90 0.99
N CYS A 216 14.54 -13.15 -0.19
CA CYS A 216 15.67 -14.06 -0.29
C CYS A 216 16.92 -13.45 0.36
N GLU A 217 17.98 -14.23 0.53
CA GLU A 217 19.21 -13.77 1.19
C GLU A 217 19.83 -12.53 0.51
N ASP A 218 19.72 -12.42 -0.81
CA ASP A 218 20.18 -11.23 -1.53
C ASP A 218 19.34 -9.98 -1.22
N MET A 219 18.00 -10.13 -1.17
CA MET A 219 17.11 -9.05 -0.76
C MET A 219 17.37 -8.62 0.69
N LYS A 220 17.59 -9.57 1.61
CA LYS A 220 17.92 -9.29 3.02
C LYS A 220 19.22 -8.49 3.15
N LYS A 221 20.25 -8.82 2.35
CA LYS A 221 21.52 -8.06 2.30
C LYS A 221 21.36 -6.63 1.81
N ARG A 222 20.25 -6.28 1.15
CA ARG A 222 19.94 -4.94 0.65
C ARG A 222 18.77 -4.28 1.38
N LEU A 223 18.26 -4.92 2.44
CA LEU A 223 17.11 -4.46 3.20
C LEU A 223 17.43 -3.16 3.93
N VAL A 224 16.55 -2.18 3.78
CA VAL A 224 16.59 -0.94 4.55
C VAL A 224 15.99 -1.21 5.93
N SER A 225 16.70 -0.77 6.96
CA SER A 225 16.30 -0.93 8.36
C SER A 225 15.20 0.04 8.75
N MET A 226 14.27 -0.42 9.59
CA MET A 226 13.24 0.44 10.15
C MET A 226 13.83 1.45 11.14
N THR A 227 13.39 2.69 10.98
CA THR A 227 13.76 3.85 11.80
C THR A 227 12.52 4.37 12.53
N GLN A 228 12.69 4.77 13.79
CA GLN A 228 11.69 5.47 14.57
C GLN A 228 12.08 6.94 14.68
N ARG A 229 11.13 7.85 14.43
CA ARG A 229 11.22 9.25 14.83
C ARG A 229 10.60 9.43 16.21
N ALA A 230 11.35 10.01 17.12
CA ALA A 230 10.86 10.42 18.43
C ALA A 230 10.15 11.78 18.37
N PRO A 231 9.33 12.15 19.37
CA PRO A 231 8.64 13.44 19.40
C PRO A 231 9.57 14.67 19.35
N ASP A 232 10.82 14.53 19.81
CA ASP A 232 11.85 15.58 19.71
C ASP A 232 12.51 15.67 18.31
N GLY A 233 12.05 14.84 17.37
CA GLY A 233 12.50 14.78 15.99
C GLY A 233 13.68 13.84 15.74
N THR A 234 14.32 13.30 16.79
CA THR A 234 15.49 12.43 16.65
C THR A 234 15.15 11.07 16.04
N LEU A 235 16.09 10.52 15.27
CA LEU A 235 15.98 9.23 14.61
C LEU A 235 16.71 8.14 15.42
N SER A 236 16.06 6.99 15.59
CA SER A 236 16.68 5.81 16.19
C SER A 236 16.30 4.53 15.45
N HIS A 237 17.15 3.50 15.55
CA HIS A 237 16.80 2.19 15.03
C HIS A 237 15.61 1.60 15.80
N ARG A 238 14.70 0.92 15.08
CA ARG A 238 13.64 0.12 15.70
C ARG A 238 13.58 -1.28 15.11
N LYS A 239 13.03 -2.20 15.91
CA LYS A 239 12.68 -3.54 15.42
C LYS A 239 11.67 -3.43 14.27
N HIS A 240 11.89 -4.23 13.24
CA HIS A 240 10.99 -4.33 12.10
C HIS A 240 9.61 -4.86 12.55
N PRO A 241 8.48 -4.20 12.23
CA PRO A 241 7.16 -4.71 12.59
C PRO A 241 6.88 -6.09 11.97
N ASN A 242 7.01 -6.21 10.64
CA ASN A 242 6.85 -7.46 9.92
C ASN A 242 8.13 -8.34 9.97
N ILE A 243 8.55 -8.76 11.17
CA ILE A 243 9.86 -9.42 11.39
C ILE A 243 9.88 -10.90 10.97
N ARG A 244 8.77 -11.62 11.11
CA ARG A 244 8.76 -13.09 10.92
C ARG A 244 9.23 -13.53 9.53
N PRO A 245 8.80 -12.89 8.41
CA PRO A 245 9.32 -13.24 7.09
C PRO A 245 10.83 -13.08 6.96
N LEU A 246 11.44 -12.16 7.72
CA LEU A 246 12.88 -11.87 7.68
C LEU A 246 13.70 -12.90 8.48
N THR A 247 13.14 -13.40 9.58
CA THR A 247 13.83 -14.31 10.51
C THR A 247 13.49 -15.78 10.32
N SER A 248 12.53 -16.12 9.46
CA SER A 248 12.16 -17.51 9.18
C SER A 248 13.36 -18.32 8.68
N THR A 249 13.55 -19.51 9.25
CA THR A 249 14.72 -20.37 8.99
C THR A 249 14.39 -21.68 8.29
N SER A 250 13.11 -22.04 8.18
CA SER A 250 12.64 -23.26 7.51
C SER A 250 11.41 -22.99 6.65
N GLU A 251 11.17 -23.87 5.67
CA GLU A 251 9.98 -23.80 4.82
C GLU A 251 8.68 -24.06 5.62
N GLU A 252 8.75 -24.84 6.69
CA GLU A 252 7.61 -25.06 7.58
C GLU A 252 7.25 -23.79 8.37
N ASP A 253 8.26 -23.07 8.89
CA ASP A 253 8.02 -21.78 9.56
C ASP A 253 7.45 -20.76 8.58
N LYS A 254 8.00 -20.66 7.35
CA LYS A 254 7.44 -19.79 6.30
C LYS A 254 5.97 -20.08 6.02
N LYS A 255 5.59 -21.35 5.90
CA LYS A 255 4.19 -21.78 5.67
C LYS A 255 3.27 -21.42 6.85
N SER A 256 3.81 -21.29 8.06
CA SER A 256 3.05 -20.87 9.24
C SER A 256 2.81 -19.36 9.33
N ILE A 257 3.50 -18.57 8.50
CA ILE A 257 3.39 -17.10 8.51
C ILE A 257 2.24 -16.70 7.58
N PHE A 258 1.24 -16.05 8.16
CA PHE A 258 0.12 -15.50 7.41
C PHE A 258 0.60 -14.51 6.33
N ASN A 259 0.19 -14.75 5.08
CA ASN A 259 0.53 -13.90 3.96
C ASN A 259 -0.43 -12.70 3.91
N SER A 260 -0.14 -11.65 4.69
CA SER A 260 -0.97 -10.44 4.77
C SER A 260 -1.10 -9.72 3.42
N GLY A 261 -2.23 -9.91 2.72
CA GLY A 261 -2.53 -9.19 1.47
C GLY A 261 -2.65 -7.67 1.66
N GLY A 262 -2.86 -7.21 2.89
CA GLY A 262 -2.89 -5.81 3.26
C GLY A 262 -1.53 -5.17 3.51
N GLY A 263 -0.46 -5.95 3.71
CA GLY A 263 0.79 -5.38 4.24
C GLY A 263 2.06 -6.23 4.14
N GLY A 264 2.04 -7.40 3.53
CA GLY A 264 3.07 -8.42 3.73
C GLY A 264 4.30 -8.34 2.83
N CYS A 265 4.25 -7.65 1.68
CA CYS A 265 5.35 -7.69 0.71
C CYS A 265 6.50 -6.75 1.04
N PHE A 266 7.67 -7.13 0.53
CA PHE A 266 8.88 -6.35 0.41
C PHE A 266 9.17 -6.14 -1.08
N ALA A 267 9.73 -5.00 -1.46
CA ALA A 267 10.12 -4.76 -2.85
C ALA A 267 11.26 -3.74 -3.00
N THR A 268 11.92 -3.72 -4.15
CA THR A 268 12.61 -2.51 -4.61
C THR A 268 11.59 -1.53 -5.21
N PRO A 269 11.84 -0.21 -5.14
CA PRO A 269 11.01 0.79 -5.82
C PRO A 269 10.96 0.58 -7.35
N ARG A 270 12.05 0.05 -7.93
CA ARG A 270 12.14 -0.28 -9.37
C ARG A 270 11.16 -1.38 -9.77
N ASP A 271 11.15 -2.51 -9.07
CA ASP A 271 10.26 -3.64 -9.38
C ASP A 271 8.79 -3.21 -9.20
N TYR A 272 8.49 -2.42 -8.16
CA TYR A 272 7.14 -1.90 -7.98
C TYR A 272 6.75 -0.89 -9.08
N GLY A 273 7.70 -0.08 -9.56
CA GLY A 273 7.50 0.81 -10.72
C GLY A 273 7.07 0.05 -11.98
N GLN A 274 7.54 -1.17 -12.20
CA GLN A 274 7.12 -1.99 -13.34
C GLN A 274 5.67 -2.50 -13.21
N ILE A 275 5.15 -2.69 -11.99
CA ILE A 275 3.72 -2.96 -11.76
C ILE A 275 2.89 -1.73 -12.11
N LEU A 276 3.36 -0.54 -11.73
CA LEU A 276 2.69 0.72 -12.11
C LEU A 276 2.70 0.93 -13.63
N ALA A 277 3.81 0.62 -14.31
CA ALA A 277 3.89 0.67 -15.76
C ALA A 277 2.89 -0.28 -16.43
N MET A 278 2.64 -1.46 -15.85
CA MET A 278 1.56 -2.36 -16.32
C MET A 278 0.17 -1.71 -16.20
N LEU A 279 -0.10 -0.97 -15.12
CA LEU A 279 -1.36 -0.22 -14.97
C LEU A 279 -1.47 0.97 -15.93
N LEU A 280 -0.36 1.67 -16.22
CA LEU A 280 -0.32 2.72 -17.26
C LEU A 280 -0.70 2.17 -18.65
N ASN A 281 -0.41 0.90 -18.89
CA ASN A 281 -0.73 0.18 -20.13
C ASN A 281 -1.91 -0.76 -19.97
N ASN A 282 -2.83 -0.40 -19.07
CA ASN A 282 -4.15 -1.02 -19.00
C ASN A 282 -4.15 -2.54 -18.81
N GLY A 283 -3.17 -3.05 -18.05
CA GLY A 283 -3.07 -4.48 -17.76
C GLY A 283 -1.93 -5.19 -18.51
N VAL A 284 -1.22 -4.53 -19.42
CA VAL A 284 -0.15 -5.12 -20.22
C VAL A 284 1.21 -4.63 -19.76
N SER A 285 2.17 -5.54 -19.53
CA SER A 285 3.55 -5.16 -19.26
C SER A 285 4.20 -4.54 -20.50
N PRO A 286 4.71 -3.30 -20.45
CA PRO A 286 5.46 -2.73 -21.57
C PRO A 286 6.82 -3.43 -21.76
N THR A 287 7.32 -4.10 -20.73
CA THR A 287 8.64 -4.74 -20.73
C THR A 287 8.59 -6.19 -21.22
N THR A 288 7.59 -6.97 -20.79
CA THR A 288 7.47 -8.40 -21.16
C THR A 288 6.40 -8.68 -22.20
N GLY A 289 5.52 -7.71 -22.50
CA GLY A 289 4.35 -7.90 -23.37
C GLY A 289 3.27 -8.80 -22.78
N LYS A 290 3.42 -9.28 -21.53
CA LYS A 290 2.42 -10.13 -20.87
C LYS A 290 1.23 -9.29 -20.42
N GLN A 291 0.04 -9.79 -20.72
CA GLN A 291 -1.21 -9.23 -20.22
C GLN A 291 -1.57 -9.89 -18.89
N LEU A 292 -1.66 -9.09 -17.83
CA LEU A 292 -2.07 -9.52 -16.48
C LEU A 292 -3.57 -9.32 -16.24
N LEU A 293 -4.16 -8.30 -16.85
CA LEU A 293 -5.58 -7.94 -16.77
C LEU A 293 -6.06 -7.41 -18.13
N SER A 294 -7.36 -7.49 -18.39
CA SER A 294 -7.99 -6.77 -19.50
C SER A 294 -8.10 -5.28 -19.22
N GLN A 295 -8.15 -4.49 -20.31
CA GLN A 295 -8.42 -3.05 -20.27
C GLN A 295 -9.67 -2.73 -19.44
N SER A 296 -10.79 -3.42 -19.70
CA SER A 296 -12.07 -3.21 -19.02
C SER A 296 -11.98 -3.46 -17.51
N THR A 297 -11.15 -4.42 -17.11
CA THR A 297 -10.91 -4.72 -15.69
C THR A 297 -10.09 -3.61 -15.04
N VAL A 298 -9.02 -3.15 -15.68
CA VAL A 298 -8.24 -2.01 -15.16
C VAL A 298 -9.10 -0.75 -15.10
N ASP A 299 -9.93 -0.48 -16.11
CA ASP A 299 -10.88 0.63 -16.09
C ASP A 299 -11.86 0.53 -14.92
N THR A 300 -12.37 -0.67 -14.62
CA THR A 300 -13.22 -0.91 -13.44
C THR A 300 -12.46 -0.62 -12.14
N MET A 301 -11.20 -1.02 -12.02
CA MET A 301 -10.39 -0.75 -10.82
C MET A 301 -10.13 0.75 -10.61
N PHE A 302 -10.06 1.53 -11.69
CA PHE A 302 -9.89 2.99 -11.68
C PHE A 302 -11.22 3.76 -11.57
N GLN A 303 -12.37 3.09 -11.48
CA GLN A 303 -13.66 3.76 -11.21
C GLN A 303 -13.85 4.03 -9.72
N ASN A 304 -14.46 5.16 -9.38
CA ASN A 304 -14.86 5.45 -8.01
C ASN A 304 -15.97 4.48 -7.56
N GLN A 305 -15.66 3.66 -6.56
CA GLN A 305 -16.53 2.64 -5.98
C GLN A 305 -17.43 3.19 -4.86
N ILE A 306 -17.15 4.40 -4.38
CA ILE A 306 -17.87 5.04 -3.26
C ILE A 306 -18.35 6.47 -3.61
N PRO A 307 -19.02 6.70 -4.76
CA PRO A 307 -19.43 8.04 -5.17
C PRO A 307 -20.40 8.74 -4.19
N HIS A 308 -21.04 7.96 -3.32
CA HIS A 308 -21.94 8.45 -2.26
C HIS A 308 -21.20 8.91 -0.99
N MET A 309 -19.87 8.74 -0.93
CA MET A 309 -19.01 9.20 0.17
C MET A 309 -17.93 10.17 -0.36
N PRO A 310 -18.30 11.31 -0.99
CA PRO A 310 -17.35 12.19 -1.68
C PRO A 310 -16.31 12.84 -0.75
N ASP A 311 -16.55 12.81 0.56
CA ASP A 311 -15.75 13.52 1.56
C ASP A 311 -15.02 12.55 2.51
N PHE A 312 -14.99 11.25 2.20
CA PHE A 312 -14.47 10.22 3.11
C PHE A 312 -13.03 10.49 3.56
N GLY A 313 -12.18 11.02 2.68
CA GLY A 313 -10.77 11.31 2.98
C GLY A 313 -10.60 12.48 3.96
N ARG A 314 -11.57 13.40 4.00
CA ARG A 314 -11.56 14.57 4.90
C ARG A 314 -11.97 14.25 6.33
N ALA A 315 -12.51 13.05 6.58
CA ALA A 315 -12.68 12.54 7.93
C ALA A 315 -11.31 12.27 8.59
N GLY A 316 -10.26 12.11 7.78
CA GLY A 316 -8.92 11.81 8.24
C GLY A 316 -8.80 10.42 8.85
N ILE A 317 -7.64 10.18 9.46
CA ILE A 317 -7.32 8.99 10.23
C ILE A 317 -6.79 9.43 11.60
N ALA A 318 -7.49 9.02 12.66
CA ALA A 318 -7.05 9.21 14.03
C ALA A 318 -5.83 8.32 14.35
N THR A 319 -5.06 8.67 15.38
CA THR A 319 -4.02 7.78 15.91
C THR A 319 -4.50 7.08 17.17
N ALA A 320 -4.47 5.75 17.16
CA ALA A 320 -4.64 4.93 18.36
C ALA A 320 -3.30 4.36 18.86
N ASN A 321 -2.27 4.34 18.00
CA ASN A 321 -0.90 4.01 18.39
C ASN A 321 0.10 5.04 17.82
N PRO A 322 0.59 5.99 18.65
CA PRO A 322 1.50 7.04 18.20
C PRO A 322 2.90 6.53 17.81
N GLU A 323 3.28 5.30 18.15
CA GLU A 323 4.53 4.70 17.65
C GLU A 323 4.42 4.25 16.19
N LEU A 324 3.21 4.03 15.71
CA LEU A 324 2.92 3.52 14.36
C LEU A 324 2.37 4.57 13.43
N SER A 325 1.59 5.53 13.92
CA SER A 325 1.06 6.61 13.08
C SER A 325 0.89 7.92 13.83
N ASN A 326 1.23 9.02 13.15
CA ASN A 326 0.74 10.34 13.50
C ASN A 326 -0.76 10.45 13.12
N PRO A 327 -1.50 11.37 13.75
CA PRO A 327 -2.83 11.71 13.27
C PRO A 327 -2.74 12.36 11.88
N CYS A 328 -3.66 12.01 11.00
CA CYS A 328 -3.76 12.55 9.66
C CYS A 328 -5.16 13.15 9.49
N PRO A 329 -5.37 14.44 9.80
CA PRO A 329 -6.70 15.04 9.85
C PRO A 329 -7.40 15.09 8.49
N ASP A 330 -6.64 15.04 7.40
CA ASP A 330 -7.13 14.89 6.04
C ASP A 330 -6.16 13.94 5.31
N LEU A 331 -6.70 12.82 4.82
CA LEU A 331 -5.93 11.78 4.14
C LEU A 331 -5.17 12.32 2.92
N TYR A 332 -5.75 13.30 2.24
CA TYR A 332 -5.11 14.01 1.16
C TYR A 332 -5.77 15.38 0.98
N PRO A 333 -5.20 16.45 1.56
CA PRO A 333 -5.77 17.79 1.49
C PRO A 333 -5.95 18.27 0.05
N ILE A 334 -7.20 18.60 -0.32
CA ILE A 334 -7.54 19.19 -1.62
C ILE A 334 -8.01 20.63 -1.38
N PRO A 335 -7.29 21.65 -1.90
CA PRO A 335 -7.59 23.06 -1.63
C PRO A 335 -9.03 23.50 -1.91
N ASP A 336 -9.64 22.98 -2.97
CA ASP A 336 -10.96 23.42 -3.44
C ASP A 336 -12.12 22.52 -2.96
N GLY A 337 -11.85 21.55 -2.08
CA GLY A 337 -12.89 20.63 -1.59
C GLY A 337 -13.49 19.73 -2.67
N ALA A 338 -12.73 19.44 -3.74
CA ALA A 338 -13.20 18.55 -4.81
C ALA A 338 -13.48 17.13 -4.28
N PRO A 339 -14.52 16.43 -4.78
CA PRO A 339 -14.86 15.08 -4.34
C PRO A 339 -13.69 14.10 -4.43
N GLN A 340 -13.53 13.29 -3.38
CA GLN A 340 -12.59 12.18 -3.32
C GLN A 340 -13.29 10.88 -3.75
N GLY A 341 -12.52 9.96 -4.33
CA GLY A 341 -12.98 8.64 -4.70
C GLY A 341 -12.05 7.53 -4.20
N TRP A 342 -12.56 6.31 -4.26
CA TRP A 342 -11.78 5.12 -3.97
C TRP A 342 -12.02 4.08 -5.07
N GLY A 343 -10.94 3.59 -5.67
CA GLY A 343 -10.94 2.54 -6.67
C GLY A 343 -11.04 1.15 -6.06
N LEU A 344 -10.56 0.13 -6.77
CA LEU A 344 -10.35 -1.19 -6.17
C LEU A 344 -8.92 -1.24 -5.62
N THR A 345 -8.77 -0.87 -4.34
CA THR A 345 -7.54 -0.84 -3.50
C THR A 345 -6.70 0.45 -3.43
N TRP A 346 -7.19 1.56 -3.99
CA TRP A 346 -6.48 2.84 -3.96
C TRP A 346 -7.41 4.04 -3.93
N MET A 347 -6.88 5.18 -3.52
CA MET A 347 -7.60 6.44 -3.57
C MET A 347 -7.51 7.05 -4.97
N ILE A 348 -8.61 7.65 -5.43
CA ILE A 348 -8.71 8.40 -6.68
C ILE A 348 -9.03 9.84 -6.30
N THR A 349 -8.14 10.76 -6.61
CA THR A 349 -8.32 12.15 -6.21
C THR A 349 -7.55 13.09 -7.12
N PRO A 350 -8.08 14.31 -7.39
CA PRO A 350 -7.24 15.39 -7.88
C PRO A 350 -6.16 15.72 -6.85
N SER A 351 -5.09 16.36 -7.32
CA SER A 351 -3.96 16.68 -6.47
C SER A 351 -3.38 18.05 -6.79
N PRO A 352 -2.87 18.78 -5.76
CA PRO A 352 -2.22 20.07 -5.96
C PRO A 352 -0.86 19.97 -6.68
N THR A 353 -0.37 18.76 -6.95
CA THR A 353 0.94 18.54 -7.59
C THR A 353 0.88 18.51 -9.12
N GLY A 354 -0.32 18.56 -9.71
CA GLY A 354 -0.51 18.47 -11.16
C GLY A 354 -0.96 17.09 -11.66
N ARG A 355 -1.04 16.11 -10.75
CA ARG A 355 -1.74 14.84 -10.95
C ARG A 355 -3.20 15.04 -11.37
N THR A 356 -3.66 14.23 -12.31
CA THR A 356 -5.05 14.28 -12.80
C THR A 356 -6.05 13.76 -11.78
N ALA A 357 -7.33 14.14 -11.95
CA ALA A 357 -8.41 13.74 -11.06
C ALA A 357 -8.69 12.23 -11.06
N THR A 358 -8.25 11.52 -12.11
CA THR A 358 -8.41 10.07 -12.26
C THR A 358 -7.18 9.29 -11.81
N SER A 359 -6.14 9.97 -11.31
CA SER A 359 -4.92 9.34 -10.83
C SER A 359 -5.18 8.48 -9.58
N ALA A 360 -4.65 7.27 -9.60
CA ALA A 360 -4.64 6.38 -8.45
C ALA A 360 -3.44 6.68 -7.56
N PHE A 361 -3.62 6.62 -6.24
CA PHE A 361 -2.49 6.66 -5.32
C PHE A 361 -2.80 5.93 -4.02
N TRP A 362 -1.73 5.48 -3.36
CA TRP A 362 -1.83 5.02 -1.98
C TRP A 362 -0.49 5.09 -1.26
N ALA A 363 -0.47 4.61 -0.01
CA ALA A 363 0.67 4.69 0.87
C ALA A 363 0.96 3.36 1.57
N GLY A 364 2.19 3.23 2.07
CA GLY A 364 2.65 2.22 3.02
C GLY A 364 2.96 2.86 4.36
N ILE A 365 2.66 2.17 5.46
CA ILE A 365 2.79 2.71 6.83
C ILE A 365 4.21 3.18 7.15
N ALA A 366 5.23 2.53 6.58
CA ALA A 366 6.63 2.94 6.69
C ALA A 366 6.96 4.19 5.85
N ASN A 367 5.99 5.08 5.65
CA ASN A 367 6.15 6.33 4.91
C ASN A 367 6.67 6.06 3.49
N CYS A 368 5.92 5.23 2.76
CA CYS A 368 6.11 4.99 1.33
C CYS A 368 4.86 5.50 0.59
N PHE A 369 5.01 6.08 -0.60
CA PHE A 369 3.87 6.53 -1.42
C PHE A 369 4.07 6.13 -2.89
N TRP A 370 2.99 5.79 -3.57
CA TRP A 370 2.98 5.57 -5.01
C TRP A 370 1.81 6.30 -5.66
N TRP A 371 1.96 6.67 -6.93
CA TRP A 371 0.86 7.17 -7.76
C TRP A 371 0.95 6.60 -9.17
N CYS A 372 -0.18 6.54 -9.86
CA CYS A 372 -0.33 6.12 -11.24
C CYS A 372 -1.31 7.05 -11.95
N ASP A 373 -0.81 7.84 -12.90
CA ASP A 373 -1.60 8.77 -13.69
C ASP A 373 -1.63 8.30 -15.15
N ARG A 374 -2.72 7.60 -15.50
CA ARG A 374 -2.93 7.02 -16.83
C ARG A 374 -3.11 8.08 -17.91
N GLU A 375 -3.65 9.25 -17.56
CA GLU A 375 -3.85 10.36 -18.51
C GLU A 375 -2.54 11.06 -18.85
N LYS A 376 -1.64 11.18 -17.88
CA LYS A 376 -0.30 11.78 -18.06
C LYS A 376 0.77 10.75 -18.41
N GLU A 377 0.40 9.47 -18.49
CA GLU A 377 1.28 8.35 -18.87
C GLU A 377 2.53 8.23 -17.97
N VAL A 378 2.38 8.58 -16.68
CA VAL A 378 3.47 8.63 -15.70
C VAL A 378 3.02 8.06 -14.36
N ALA A 379 3.94 7.36 -13.69
CA ALA A 379 3.74 6.83 -12.36
C ALA A 379 5.03 6.96 -11.56
N GLY A 380 4.95 6.84 -10.24
CA GLY A 380 6.14 6.87 -9.42
C GLY A 380 5.97 6.32 -8.02
N VAL A 381 7.11 6.13 -7.38
CA VAL A 381 7.28 5.57 -6.04
C VAL A 381 8.27 6.44 -5.28
N ILE A 382 7.89 6.85 -4.07
CA ILE A 382 8.81 7.34 -3.05
C ILE A 382 8.81 6.36 -1.88
N ALA A 383 9.98 5.85 -1.52
CA ALA A 383 10.13 4.82 -0.48
C ALA A 383 11.10 5.27 0.61
N THR A 384 10.68 5.07 1.85
CA THR A 384 11.47 5.26 3.08
C THR A 384 11.21 4.08 4.03
N GLN A 385 11.87 4.03 5.19
CA GLN A 385 11.56 3.07 6.26
C GLN A 385 11.49 3.78 7.62
N ILE A 386 10.61 4.78 7.73
CA ILE A 386 10.46 5.57 8.96
C ILE A 386 9.04 5.43 9.53
N LEU A 387 8.95 5.33 10.85
CA LEU A 387 7.72 5.40 11.63
C LEU A 387 7.82 6.53 12.66
N PRO A 388 6.70 7.14 13.09
CA PRO A 388 5.32 6.78 12.73
C PRO A 388 4.91 7.24 11.31
N PHE A 389 3.89 6.59 10.73
CA PHE A 389 3.25 7.01 9.47
C PHE A 389 2.79 8.47 9.51
N ALA A 390 2.62 9.07 8.33
CA ALA A 390 2.37 10.49 8.14
C ALA A 390 3.50 11.34 8.76
N ASP A 391 4.74 11.00 8.41
CA ASP A 391 5.91 11.79 8.77
C ASP A 391 5.86 13.15 8.05
N PRO A 392 5.88 14.28 8.78
CA PRO A 392 5.70 15.59 8.17
C PRO A 392 6.85 15.99 7.23
N LYS A 393 8.08 15.53 7.49
CA LYS A 393 9.23 15.82 6.63
C LYS A 393 9.10 15.05 5.31
N LEU A 394 8.66 13.79 5.36
CA LEU A 394 8.43 13.05 4.14
C LEU A 394 7.21 13.55 3.36
N ILE A 395 6.08 13.82 4.01
CA ILE A 395 4.89 14.35 3.31
C ILE A 395 5.26 15.62 2.53
N SER A 396 5.98 16.54 3.16
CA SER A 396 6.46 17.77 2.51
C SER A 396 7.35 17.46 1.31
N LEU A 397 8.34 16.57 1.47
CA LEU A 397 9.20 16.17 0.36
C LEU A 397 8.40 15.54 -0.78
N TRP A 398 7.52 14.58 -0.48
CA TRP A 398 6.72 13.86 -1.47
C TRP A 398 5.89 14.80 -2.34
N VAL A 399 5.14 15.72 -1.72
CA VAL A 399 4.34 16.72 -2.44
C VAL A 399 5.22 17.56 -3.36
N ASN A 400 6.38 18.02 -2.87
CA ASN A 400 7.29 18.85 -3.65
C ASN A 400 7.92 18.11 -4.83
N VAL A 401 8.39 16.87 -4.64
CA VAL A 401 9.02 16.11 -5.73
C VAL A 401 8.00 15.59 -6.73
N GLU A 402 6.80 15.23 -6.30
CA GLU A 402 5.70 14.89 -7.20
C GLU A 402 5.33 16.11 -8.06
N ALA A 403 5.18 17.29 -7.44
CA ALA A 403 4.90 18.52 -8.20
C ALA A 403 6.01 18.86 -9.20
N ALA A 404 7.27 18.70 -8.81
CA ALA A 404 8.41 18.89 -9.70
C ALA A 404 8.41 17.90 -10.88
N VAL A 405 7.96 16.66 -10.68
CA VAL A 405 7.77 15.70 -11.79
C VAL A 405 6.79 16.28 -12.80
N TYR A 406 5.58 16.66 -12.40
CA TYR A 406 4.55 17.14 -13.33
C TYR A 406 4.94 18.45 -14.03
N ASN A 407 5.57 19.39 -13.31
CA ASN A 407 6.06 20.64 -13.89
C ASN A 407 7.17 20.43 -14.93
N SER A 408 7.82 19.27 -14.91
CA SER A 408 8.97 18.94 -15.77
C SER A 408 8.64 17.95 -16.89
N LEU A 409 7.40 17.46 -16.97
CA LEU A 409 6.98 16.49 -17.98
C LEU A 409 6.97 17.12 -19.39
N ALA A 410 7.70 16.50 -20.31
CA ALA A 410 7.68 16.78 -21.73
C ALA A 410 7.03 15.61 -22.49
#